data_AF-A0A9X3XEI0-F1
#
_entry.id   AF-A0A9X3XEI0-F1
#
_cell.length_a   1.000
_cell.length_b   1.000
_cell.length_c   1.000
_cell.angle_alpha   90.00
_cell.angle_beta   90.00
_cell.angle_gamma   90.00
#
_symmetry.space_group_name_H-M   'P 1'
#
loop_
_entity.id
_entity.type
_entity.pdbx_description
1 polymer ?
#
loop_
_entity_poly.entity_id
_entity_poly.type
_entity_poly.pdbx_seq_one_letter_code
_entity_poly.pdbx_strand_id
1 'polypeptide(L)'
;MTFVPLVGIDAIIAKLNAPAERALATEELAQLGPSTIPYLVEAARGTWKNAWGVPCENDLQIRTGAVIALSRMGAAASEALPVLEALVAFAPLRRELVQAFAAIKEGSRRAEVVESCTAALVQLQKDPDPEVRCAAERALRGPGPRDR
;
A
#
# COMPACT_ATOMS: atom_id res chain seq x y z
N MET A 1 -24.40 12.23 0.63
CA MET A 1 -23.80 11.10 1.40
C MET A 1 -24.11 9.83 0.64
N THR A 2 -23.21 9.40 -0.25
CA THR A 2 -23.33 8.12 -0.94
C THR A 2 -22.94 7.03 0.04
N PHE A 3 -23.94 6.31 0.54
CA PHE A 3 -23.76 5.09 1.30
C PHE A 3 -23.21 4.05 0.32
N VAL A 4 -21.90 3.82 0.32
CA VAL A 4 -21.32 2.72 -0.46
C VAL A 4 -21.57 1.46 0.35
N PRO A 5 -22.46 0.55 -0.10
CA PRO A 5 -22.75 -0.66 0.65
C PRO A 5 -21.46 -1.51 0.75
N LEU A 6 -21.28 -2.18 1.88
CA LEU A 6 -20.15 -3.09 2.18
C LEU A 6 -19.87 -4.10 1.04
N VAL A 7 -20.91 -4.52 0.31
CA VAL A 7 -20.84 -5.40 -0.87
C VAL A 7 -20.01 -4.79 -2.01
N GLY A 8 -19.94 -3.45 -2.09
CA GLY A 8 -19.15 -2.74 -3.09
C GLY A 8 -17.65 -2.83 -2.85
N ILE A 9 -17.18 -2.71 -1.60
CA ILE A 9 -15.73 -2.70 -1.30
C ILE A 9 -15.12 -4.08 -1.59
N ASP A 10 -15.78 -5.17 -1.18
CA ASP A 10 -15.32 -6.52 -1.47
C ASP A 10 -15.27 -6.81 -2.98
N ALA A 11 -16.25 -6.30 -3.74
CA ALA A 11 -16.24 -6.41 -5.19
C ALA A 11 -15.08 -5.63 -5.82
N ILE A 12 -14.75 -4.44 -5.30
CA ILE A 12 -13.61 -3.66 -5.79
C ILE A 12 -12.28 -4.32 -5.41
N ILE A 13 -12.17 -4.92 -4.22
CA ILE A 13 -10.98 -5.70 -3.83
C ILE A 13 -10.81 -6.93 -4.71
N ALA A 14 -11.90 -7.61 -5.08
CA ALA A 14 -11.85 -8.74 -6.01
C ALA A 14 -11.26 -8.33 -7.38
N LYS A 15 -11.53 -7.10 -7.84
CA LYS A 15 -10.96 -6.56 -9.09
C LYS A 15 -9.45 -6.34 -9.03
N LEU A 16 -8.84 -6.24 -7.84
CA LEU A 16 -7.37 -6.15 -7.72
C LEU A 16 -6.67 -7.40 -8.29
N ASN A 17 -7.36 -8.54 -8.32
CA ASN A 17 -6.88 -9.76 -8.93
C ASN A 17 -6.68 -9.60 -10.45
N ALA A 18 -7.56 -8.88 -11.14
CA ALA A 18 -7.52 -8.70 -12.58
C ALA A 18 -6.56 -7.56 -12.98
N PRO A 19 -5.51 -7.80 -13.80
CA PRO A 19 -4.52 -6.78 -14.14
C PRO A 19 -5.11 -5.57 -14.87
N ALA A 20 -6.13 -5.79 -15.71
CA ALA A 20 -6.81 -4.72 -16.46
C ALA A 20 -7.64 -3.80 -15.54
N GLU A 21 -8.19 -4.34 -14.45
CA GLU A 21 -9.08 -3.60 -13.56
C GLU A 21 -8.36 -3.09 -12.31
N ARG A 22 -7.19 -3.64 -11.99
CA ARG A 22 -6.42 -3.31 -10.78
C ARG A 22 -6.17 -1.81 -10.65
N ALA A 23 -5.75 -1.14 -11.73
CA ALA A 23 -5.46 0.29 -11.68
C ALA A 23 -6.69 1.16 -11.38
N LEU A 24 -7.86 0.73 -11.87
CA LEU A 24 -9.14 1.37 -11.59
C LEU A 24 -9.61 1.05 -10.17
N ALA A 25 -9.49 -0.21 -9.76
CA ALA A 25 -9.88 -0.64 -8.42
C ALA A 25 -9.03 0.04 -7.32
N THR A 26 -7.71 0.20 -7.52
CA THR A 26 -6.88 0.95 -6.57
C THR A 26 -7.25 2.42 -6.51
N GLU A 27 -7.64 3.01 -7.64
CA GLU A 27 -8.11 4.39 -7.71
C GLU A 27 -9.44 4.57 -6.99
N GLU A 28 -10.41 3.69 -7.28
CA GLU A 28 -11.71 3.68 -6.61
C GLU A 28 -11.54 3.53 -5.08
N LEU A 29 -10.70 2.60 -4.62
CA LEU A 29 -10.43 2.38 -3.20
C LEU A 29 -9.78 3.59 -2.53
N ALA A 30 -8.89 4.29 -3.24
CA ALA A 30 -8.28 5.51 -2.75
C ALA A 30 -9.28 6.69 -2.69
N GLN A 31 -10.16 6.82 -3.68
CA GLN A 31 -11.20 7.85 -3.74
C GLN A 31 -12.29 7.66 -2.67
N LEU A 32 -12.59 6.41 -2.31
CA LEU A 32 -13.46 6.09 -1.17
C LEU A 32 -12.88 6.56 0.18
N GLY A 33 -11.58 6.81 0.24
CA GLY A 33 -10.92 7.43 1.39
C GLY A 33 -10.68 6.47 2.57
N PRO A 34 -10.39 7.00 3.77
CA PRO A 34 -9.87 6.24 4.91
C PRO A 34 -10.74 5.05 5.36
N SER A 35 -12.05 5.06 5.06
CA SER A 35 -12.95 3.95 5.39
C SER A 35 -12.58 2.63 4.71
N THR A 36 -11.76 2.65 3.65
CA THR A 36 -11.29 1.43 2.97
C THR A 36 -10.04 0.82 3.58
N ILE A 37 -9.30 1.56 4.43
CA ILE A 37 -8.06 1.12 5.07
C ILE A 37 -8.17 -0.25 5.75
N PRO A 38 -9.18 -0.54 6.60
CA PRO A 38 -9.26 -1.85 7.26
C PRO A 38 -9.35 -3.00 6.25
N TYR A 39 -10.05 -2.80 5.13
CA TYR A 39 -10.18 -3.81 4.08
C TYR A 39 -8.88 -3.98 3.28
N LEU A 40 -8.20 -2.86 2.98
CA LEU A 40 -6.89 -2.88 2.34
C LEU A 40 -5.83 -3.54 3.23
N VAL A 41 -5.92 -3.37 4.54
CA VAL A 41 -5.05 -4.03 5.53
C VAL A 41 -5.25 -5.55 5.50
N GLU A 42 -6.49 -6.03 5.50
CA GLU A 42 -6.78 -7.47 5.37
C GLU A 42 -6.32 -8.03 4.03
N ALA A 43 -6.54 -7.29 2.93
CA ALA A 43 -6.06 -7.64 1.60
C ALA A 43 -4.52 -7.71 1.54
N ALA A 44 -3.81 -6.76 2.16
CA ALA A 44 -2.35 -6.74 2.21
C ALA A 44 -1.76 -7.87 3.09
N ARG A 45 -2.45 -8.25 4.18
CA ARG A 45 -2.10 -9.43 4.99
C ARG A 45 -2.27 -10.75 4.22
N GLY A 46 -3.05 -10.73 3.13
CA GLY A 46 -3.52 -11.91 2.40
C GLY A 46 -4.38 -12.83 3.25
N THR A 47 -5.09 -12.24 4.22
CA THR A 47 -6.18 -12.88 4.95
C THR A 47 -7.51 -12.69 4.24
N TRP A 48 -7.53 -11.91 3.15
CA TRP A 48 -8.73 -11.68 2.37
C TRP A 48 -9.24 -12.97 1.72
N LYS A 49 -10.55 -13.16 1.86
CA LYS A 49 -11.30 -14.26 1.30
C LYS A 49 -12.37 -13.66 0.39
N ASN A 50 -12.67 -14.34 -0.71
CA ASN A 50 -13.80 -13.94 -1.54
C ASN A 50 -15.13 -14.10 -0.78
N ALA A 51 -16.24 -13.69 -1.40
CA ALA A 51 -17.58 -13.77 -0.81
C ALA A 51 -18.00 -15.19 -0.34
N TRP A 52 -17.29 -16.23 -0.78
CA TRP A 52 -17.53 -17.63 -0.43
C TRP A 52 -16.61 -18.14 0.69
N GLY A 53 -15.78 -17.28 1.29
CA GLY A 53 -14.84 -17.65 2.34
C GLY A 53 -13.62 -18.43 1.85
N VAL A 54 -13.37 -18.46 0.54
CA VAL A 54 -12.29 -19.22 -0.08
C VAL A 54 -11.06 -18.31 -0.29
N PRO A 55 -9.84 -18.77 0.06
CA PRO A 55 -8.60 -18.06 -0.29
C PRO A 55 -8.47 -17.89 -1.79
N CYS A 56 -7.99 -16.73 -2.23
CA CYS A 56 -7.82 -16.47 -3.66
C CYS A 56 -6.50 -17.04 -4.17
N GLU A 57 -6.55 -17.73 -5.32
CA GLU A 57 -5.37 -18.34 -5.95
C GLU A 57 -4.28 -17.31 -6.30
N ASN A 58 -4.67 -16.05 -6.49
CA ASN A 58 -3.80 -14.92 -6.84
C ASN A 58 -3.64 -13.93 -5.67
N ASP A 59 -3.40 -14.46 -4.47
CA ASP A 59 -3.18 -13.68 -3.24
C ASP A 59 -2.14 -12.57 -3.42
N LEU A 60 -1.07 -12.84 -4.18
CA LEU A 60 -0.03 -11.84 -4.47
C LEU A 60 -0.59 -10.60 -5.17
N GLN A 61 -1.45 -10.76 -6.19
CA GLN A 61 -1.98 -9.63 -6.94
C GLN A 61 -2.90 -8.76 -6.09
N ILE A 62 -3.66 -9.38 -5.19
CA ILE A 62 -4.54 -8.69 -4.24
C ILE A 62 -3.68 -7.90 -3.24
N ARG A 63 -2.63 -8.50 -2.68
CA ARG A 63 -1.70 -7.80 -1.79
C ARG A 63 -1.00 -6.63 -2.50
N THR A 64 -0.50 -6.83 -3.71
CA THR A 64 0.13 -5.79 -4.53
C THR A 64 -0.85 -4.64 -4.76
N GLY A 65 -2.07 -4.96 -5.19
CA GLY A 65 -3.13 -3.97 -5.37
C GLY A 65 -3.44 -3.19 -4.09
N ALA A 66 -3.52 -3.89 -2.96
CA ALA A 66 -3.79 -3.26 -1.68
C ALA A 66 -2.68 -2.29 -1.24
N VAL A 67 -1.41 -2.69 -1.37
CA VAL A 67 -0.26 -1.82 -1.07
C VAL A 67 -0.23 -0.60 -1.99
N ILE A 68 -0.56 -0.76 -3.28
CA ILE A 68 -0.65 0.36 -4.23
C ILE A 68 -1.80 1.30 -3.87
N ALA A 69 -2.96 0.79 -3.47
CA ALA A 69 -4.07 1.62 -3.03
C ALA A 69 -3.67 2.43 -1.78
N LEU A 70 -3.02 1.79 -0.80
CA LEU A 70 -2.52 2.46 0.40
C LEU A 70 -1.47 3.53 0.08
N SER A 71 -0.59 3.31 -0.90
CA SER A 71 0.38 4.33 -1.32
C SER A 71 -0.30 5.56 -1.90
N ARG A 72 -1.35 5.38 -2.71
CA ARG A 72 -2.13 6.49 -3.28
C ARG A 72 -2.87 7.33 -2.24
N MET A 73 -3.24 6.71 -1.11
CA MET A 73 -3.88 7.41 0.00
C MET A 73 -2.91 8.32 0.78
N GLY A 74 -1.59 8.10 0.63
CA GLY A 74 -0.56 8.88 1.34
C GLY A 74 -0.76 8.80 2.86
N ALA A 75 -0.68 9.94 3.55
CA ALA A 75 -0.75 9.96 5.02
C ALA A 75 -2.05 9.46 5.63
N ALA A 76 -3.14 9.42 4.87
CA ALA A 76 -4.38 8.79 5.32
C ALA A 76 -4.16 7.31 5.65
N ALA A 77 -3.25 6.61 4.97
CA ALA A 77 -2.91 5.21 5.20
C ALA A 77 -1.95 4.97 6.38
N SER A 78 -1.71 5.96 7.25
CA SER A 78 -0.82 5.80 8.42
C SER A 78 -1.24 4.67 9.37
N GLU A 79 -2.53 4.34 9.45
CA GLU A 79 -3.03 3.21 10.24
C GLU A 79 -2.60 1.84 9.69
N ALA A 80 -2.24 1.76 8.40
CA ALA A 80 -1.78 0.53 7.76
C ALA A 80 -0.28 0.25 7.97
N LEU A 81 0.47 1.16 8.61
CA LEU A 81 1.91 1.02 8.81
C LEU A 81 2.36 -0.32 9.42
N PRO A 82 1.72 -0.85 10.48
CA PRO A 82 2.15 -2.13 11.06
C PRO A 82 2.11 -3.29 10.06
N VAL A 83 1.15 -3.26 9.12
CA VAL A 83 1.04 -4.28 8.09
C VAL A 83 2.07 -4.08 6.99
N LEU A 84 2.29 -2.84 6.56
CA LEU A 84 3.32 -2.53 5.58
C LEU A 84 4.72 -2.90 6.09
N GLU A 85 5.01 -2.63 7.37
CA GLU A 85 6.27 -3.03 8.03
C GLU A 85 6.44 -4.55 8.04
N ALA A 86 5.39 -5.30 8.39
CA ALA A 86 5.44 -6.76 8.37
C ALA A 86 5.71 -7.32 6.95
N LEU A 87 5.25 -6.63 5.91
CA LEU A 87 5.46 -7.02 4.51
C LEU A 87 6.85 -6.68 3.98
N VAL A 88 7.69 -5.92 4.68
CA VAL A 88 9.06 -5.60 4.24
C VAL A 88 9.90 -6.86 4.00
N ALA A 89 9.68 -7.91 4.81
CA ALA A 89 10.34 -9.19 4.63
C ALA A 89 9.90 -9.91 3.34
N PHE A 90 8.70 -9.62 2.84
CA PHE A 90 8.10 -10.26 1.69
C PHE A 90 8.62 -9.67 0.37
N ALA A 91 9.62 -10.35 -0.21
CA ALA A 91 10.36 -9.91 -1.39
C ALA A 91 9.50 -9.41 -2.57
N PRO A 92 8.36 -10.06 -2.93
CA PRO A 92 7.57 -9.63 -4.08
C PRO A 92 6.93 -8.25 -3.98
N LEU A 93 6.82 -7.66 -2.78
CA LEU A 93 6.15 -6.37 -2.56
C LEU A 93 7.11 -5.24 -2.22
N ARG A 94 8.43 -5.48 -2.17
CA ARG A 94 9.38 -4.50 -1.65
C ARG A 94 9.42 -3.21 -2.46
N ARG A 95 9.20 -3.28 -3.78
CA ARG A 95 9.13 -2.10 -4.65
C ARG A 95 7.91 -1.25 -4.34
N GLU A 96 6.75 -1.87 -4.19
CA GLU A 96 5.49 -1.21 -3.85
C GLU A 96 5.52 -0.65 -2.42
N LEU A 97 6.15 -1.36 -1.49
CA LEU A 97 6.34 -0.89 -0.12
C LEU A 97 7.18 0.38 -0.05
N VAL A 98 8.25 0.48 -0.84
CA VAL A 98 9.03 1.73 -0.93
C VAL A 98 8.13 2.90 -1.34
N GLN A 99 7.25 2.70 -2.32
CA GLN A 99 6.31 3.74 -2.75
C GLN A 99 5.30 4.09 -1.65
N ALA A 100 4.77 3.08 -0.95
CA ALA A 100 3.82 3.28 0.14
C ALA A 100 4.46 4.08 1.30
N PHE A 101 5.64 3.69 1.77
CA PHE A 101 6.34 4.42 2.82
C PHE A 101 6.72 5.84 2.40
N ALA A 102 7.14 6.03 1.15
CA ALA A 102 7.44 7.37 0.63
C ALA A 102 6.21 8.28 0.67
N ALA A 103 5.07 7.82 0.14
CA ALA A 103 3.84 8.60 0.08
C ALA A 103 3.25 8.89 1.47
N ILE A 104 3.27 7.92 2.38
CA ILE A 104 2.81 8.10 3.77
C ILE A 104 3.72 9.11 4.49
N LYS A 105 5.05 8.98 4.35
CA LYS A 105 6.03 9.90 4.94
C LYS A 105 5.82 11.33 4.44
N GLU A 106 5.65 11.51 3.12
CA GLU A 106 5.54 12.83 2.50
C GLU A 106 4.24 13.56 2.88
N GLY A 107 3.12 12.83 2.96
CA GLY A 107 1.85 13.43 3.35
C GLY A 107 1.71 13.68 4.86
N SER A 108 2.54 13.06 5.69
CA SER A 108 2.32 13.00 7.14
C SER A 108 3.05 14.11 7.87
N ARG A 109 2.35 14.77 8.79
CA ARG A 109 2.93 15.74 9.74
C ARG A 109 3.25 15.12 11.11
N ARG A 110 2.93 13.84 11.31
CA ARG A 110 3.16 13.14 12.57
C ARG A 110 4.59 12.60 12.60
N ALA A 111 5.38 13.06 13.56
CA ALA A 111 6.78 12.65 13.71
C ALA A 111 6.93 11.12 13.79
N GLU A 112 6.10 10.46 14.61
CA GLU A 112 6.07 9.00 14.77
C GLU A 112 5.89 8.25 13.44
N VAL A 113 4.99 8.72 12.58
CA VAL A 113 4.70 8.13 11.26
C VAL A 113 5.88 8.33 10.31
N VAL A 114 6.47 9.53 10.33
CA VAL A 114 7.65 9.86 9.51
C VAL A 114 8.86 9.03 9.93
N GLU A 115 9.07 8.85 11.23
CA GLU A 115 10.14 8.04 11.80
C GLU A 115 10.00 6.57 11.44
N SER A 116 8.80 5.99 11.63
CA SER A 116 8.50 4.60 11.23
C SER A 116 8.74 4.38 9.72
N CYS A 117 8.21 5.25 8.86
CA CYS A 117 8.45 5.17 7.41
C CYS A 117 9.94 5.30 7.07
N THR A 118 10.67 6.19 7.76
CA THR A 118 12.10 6.41 7.54
C THR A 118 12.90 5.17 7.94
N ALA A 119 12.57 4.54 9.08
CA ALA A 119 13.21 3.30 9.52
C ALA A 119 12.99 2.15 8.52
N ALA A 120 11.76 1.99 8.03
CA ALA A 120 11.44 0.99 7.02
C ALA A 120 12.19 1.22 5.69
N LEU A 121 12.28 2.48 5.23
CA LEU A 121 13.05 2.83 4.04
C LEU A 121 14.57 2.62 4.22
N VAL A 122 15.12 2.89 5.41
CA VAL A 122 16.54 2.58 5.72
C VAL A 122 16.80 1.07 5.67
N GLN A 123 15.84 0.25 6.09
CA GLN A 123 15.94 -1.20 5.95
C GLN A 123 15.94 -1.62 4.47
N LEU A 124 15.03 -1.06 3.66
CA LEU A 124 14.93 -1.33 2.21
C LEU A 124 16.14 -0.80 1.41
N GLN A 125 16.90 0.16 1.94
CA GLN A 125 18.16 0.60 1.32
C GLN A 125 19.23 -0.50 1.32
N LYS A 126 19.11 -1.50 2.21
CA LYS A 126 20.02 -2.66 2.28
C LYS A 126 19.53 -3.86 1.46
N ASP A 127 18.47 -3.68 0.67
CA ASP A 127 17.86 -4.76 -0.10
C ASP A 127 18.84 -5.36 -1.14
N PRO A 128 18.82 -6.67 -1.42
CA PRO A 128 19.61 -7.24 -2.51
C PRO A 128 19.23 -6.71 -3.90
N ASP A 129 17.98 -6.32 -4.14
CA ASP A 129 17.53 -5.76 -5.42
C ASP A 129 18.04 -4.30 -5.58
N PRO A 130 18.89 -4.00 -6.58
CA PRO A 130 19.38 -2.64 -6.82
C PRO A 130 18.26 -1.62 -7.08
N GLU A 131 17.15 -2.02 -7.69
CA GLU A 131 16.03 -1.12 -7.94
C GLU A 131 15.34 -0.71 -6.64
N VAL A 132 15.15 -1.66 -5.71
CA VAL A 132 14.59 -1.39 -4.38
C VAL A 132 15.51 -0.46 -3.59
N ARG A 133 16.82 -0.71 -3.60
CA ARG A 133 17.80 0.16 -2.93
C ARG A 133 17.76 1.60 -3.45
N CYS A 134 17.81 1.75 -4.77
CA CYS A 134 17.79 3.06 -5.43
C CYS A 134 16.47 3.81 -5.14
N ALA A 135 15.34 3.10 -5.17
CA ALA A 135 14.04 3.68 -4.86
C ALA A 135 13.97 4.12 -3.38
N ALA A 136 14.44 3.29 -2.45
CA ALA A 136 14.47 3.61 -1.02
C ALA A 136 15.35 4.82 -0.72
N GLU A 137 16.53 4.90 -1.35
CA GLU A 137 17.41 6.06 -1.22
C GLU A 137 16.75 7.35 -1.72
N ARG A 138 16.06 7.30 -2.87
CA ARG A 138 15.30 8.44 -3.40
C ARG A 138 14.20 8.87 -2.43
N ALA A 139 13.43 7.93 -1.90
CA ALA A 139 12.37 8.20 -0.92
C ALA A 139 12.91 8.79 0.40
N LEU A 140 14.13 8.41 0.81
CA LEU A 140 14.79 8.97 1.98
C LEU A 140 15.24 10.42 1.77
N ARG A 141 15.85 10.73 0.62
CA ARG A 141 16.27 12.09 0.26
C ARG A 141 15.08 13.07 0.13
N GLY A 142 13.87 12.55 -0.10
CA GLY A 142 12.69 13.35 -0.39
C GLY A 142 12.73 13.93 -1.80
N PRO A 143 11.76 14.78 -2.19
CA PRO A 143 11.83 15.47 -3.47
C PRO A 143 13.14 16.27 -3.52
N GLY A 144 13.98 16.01 -4.53
CA GLY A 144 15.19 16.77 -4.74
C GLY A 144 14.88 18.26 -5.00
N PRO A 145 15.87 19.16 -4.92
CA PRO A 145 15.67 20.60 -5.10
C PRO A 145 15.26 21.04 -6.53
N ARG A 146 14.64 20.18 -7.34
CA ARG A 146 14.22 20.48 -8.72
C ARG A 146 12.71 20.66 -8.93
N ASP A 147 11.89 20.37 -7.93
CA ASP A 147 10.43 20.49 -8.03
C ASP A 147 9.85 21.43 -6.96
N ARG A 148 10.40 22.65 -6.84
CA ARG A 148 9.79 23.76 -6.08
C ARG A 148 9.75 25.03 -6.92
#